data_AF-W9HNB8-F1
#
_entry.id   AF-W9HNB8-F1
#
_cell.length_a   1.000
_cell.length_b   1.000
_cell.length_c   1.000
_cell.angle_alpha   90.00
_cell.angle_beta   90.00
_cell.angle_gamma   90.00
#
_symmetry.space_group_name_H-M   'P 1'
#
loop_
_entity.id
_entity.type
_entity.pdbx_description
1 polymer ?
#
loop_
_entity_poly.entity_id
_entity_poly.type
_entity_poly.pdbx_seq_one_letter_code
_entity_poly.pdbx_strand_id
1 'polypeptide(L)'
;MYVGVMLAQIGIYPLLPGISAWTGNNLAPSWKRSIGLAWLLAAGNLGSLIGTNIFLDREGPQYPTGYGVSLGIICLGASCALLMEFCLWKSNNARAQRSEAEIRQKYSQEELDAMGERSPLYKYTL
;
A
#
# COMPACT_ATOMS: atom_id res chain seq x y z
N MET A 1 -20.22 -0.38 25.60
CA MET A 1 -20.30 -0.67 24.15
C MET A 1 -19.87 0.51 23.29
N TYR A 2 -20.38 1.73 23.52
CA TYR A 2 -20.02 2.93 22.72
C TYR A 2 -18.53 3.27 22.66
N VAL A 3 -17.81 3.25 23.79
CA VAL A 3 -16.36 3.58 23.81
C VAL A 3 -15.54 2.63 22.93
N GLY A 4 -15.85 1.33 22.93
CA GLY A 4 -15.16 0.35 22.09
C GLY A 4 -15.37 0.58 20.60
N VAL A 5 -16.59 0.96 20.20
CA VAL A 5 -16.91 1.32 18.80
C VAL A 5 -16.18 2.61 18.40
N MET A 6 -16.14 3.61 19.27
CA MET A 6 -15.43 4.86 19.01
C MET A 6 -13.93 4.64 18.83
N LEU A 7 -13.31 3.81 19.68
CA LEU A 7 -11.88 3.45 19.56
C LEU A 7 -11.58 2.68 18.28
N ALA A 8 -12.43 1.72 17.91
CA ALA A 8 -12.27 1.00 16.65
C ALA A 8 -12.33 1.96 15.45
N GLN A 9 -13.24 2.92 15.50
CA GLN A 9 -13.47 3.84 14.39
C GLN A 9 -12.35 4.88 14.21
N ILE A 10 -11.70 5.29 15.30
CA ILE A 10 -10.52 6.17 15.25
C ILE A 10 -9.39 5.55 14.41
N GLY A 11 -9.21 4.23 14.45
CA GLY A 11 -8.19 3.54 13.66
C GLY A 11 -8.56 3.34 12.19
N ILE A 12 -9.86 3.19 11.89
CA ILE A 12 -10.34 2.87 10.53
C ILE A 12 -10.38 4.12 9.64
N TYR A 13 -10.81 5.27 10.16
CA TYR A 13 -10.93 6.49 9.36
C TYR A 13 -9.63 6.97 8.68
N PRO A 14 -8.45 6.99 9.34
CA PRO A 14 -7.22 7.45 8.71
C PRO A 14 -6.63 6.45 7.71
N LEU A 15 -7.14 5.21 7.67
CA LEU A 15 -6.54 4.14 6.88
C LEU A 15 -6.59 4.43 5.38
N LEU A 16 -7.75 4.86 4.87
CA LEU A 16 -7.94 5.17 3.45
C LEU A 16 -7.10 6.37 2.95
N PRO A 17 -7.09 7.55 3.62
CA PRO A 17 -6.22 8.64 3.19
C PRO A 17 -4.74 8.29 3.36
N GLY A 18 -4.36 7.54 4.40
CA GLY A 18 -2.98 7.09 4.61
C GLY A 18 -2.46 6.22 3.48
N ILE A 19 -3.18 5.15 3.12
CA ILE A 19 -2.77 4.26 2.02
C ILE A 19 -2.82 4.96 0.66
N SER A 20 -3.75 5.89 0.47
CA SER A 20 -3.84 6.69 -0.77
C SER A 20 -2.65 7.65 -0.91
N ALA A 21 -2.25 8.32 0.17
CA ALA A 21 -1.07 9.18 0.19
C ALA A 21 0.22 8.39 -0.06
N TRP A 22 0.37 7.23 0.60
CA TRP A 22 1.52 6.36 0.42
C TRP A 22 1.62 5.80 -1.02
N THR A 23 0.50 5.33 -1.58
CA THR A 23 0.43 4.90 -2.99
C THR A 23 0.74 6.07 -3.92
N GLY A 24 0.20 7.26 -3.63
CA GLY A 24 0.41 8.46 -4.41
C GLY A 24 1.87 8.91 -4.47
N ASN A 25 2.60 8.78 -3.35
CA ASN A 25 4.00 9.22 -3.24
C ASN A 25 5.00 8.21 -3.81
N ASN A 26 4.65 6.92 -3.83
CA ASN A 26 5.54 5.87 -4.32
C ASN A 26 5.40 5.58 -5.83
N LEU A 27 4.40 6.17 -6.51
CA LEU A 27 4.23 6.07 -7.95
C LEU A 27 4.53 7.41 -8.62
N ALA A 28 5.71 7.54 -9.25
CA ALA A 28 6.17 8.78 -9.87
C ALA A 28 5.35 9.20 -11.11
N PRO A 29 5.05 8.31 -12.08
CA PRO A 29 4.30 8.72 -13.27
C PRO A 29 2.82 8.94 -12.93
N SER A 30 2.27 10.09 -13.35
CA SER A 30 0.88 10.49 -13.06
C SER A 30 -0.15 9.45 -13.49
N TRP A 31 0.04 8.83 -14.66
CA TRP A 31 -0.87 7.79 -15.18
C TRP A 31 -0.82 6.50 -14.34
N LYS A 32 0.37 6.07 -13.89
CA LYS A 32 0.50 4.88 -13.03
C LYS A 32 -0.12 5.12 -11.68
N ARG A 33 0.09 6.31 -11.12
CA ARG A 33 -0.52 6.74 -9.86
C ARG A 33 -2.05 6.69 -9.93
N SER A 34 -2.65 7.23 -10.99
CA SER A 34 -4.11 7.18 -11.17
C SER A 34 -4.64 5.74 -11.26
N ILE A 35 -3.96 4.86 -12.00
CA ILE A 35 -4.33 3.45 -12.09
C ILE A 35 -4.17 2.75 -10.74
N GLY A 36 -3.09 3.03 -10.00
CA GLY A 36 -2.85 2.46 -8.67
C GLY A 36 -3.94 2.84 -7.66
N LEU A 37 -4.35 4.12 -7.64
CA LEU A 37 -5.44 4.59 -6.79
C LEU A 37 -6.80 4.00 -7.20
N ALA A 38 -7.07 3.87 -8.51
CA ALA A 38 -8.27 3.20 -8.98
C ALA A 38 -8.31 1.73 -8.54
N TRP A 39 -7.16 1.05 -8.59
CA TRP A 39 -7.05 -0.35 -8.19
C TRP A 39 -7.21 -0.55 -6.69
N LEU A 40 -6.68 0.36 -5.88
CA LEU A 40 -6.92 0.41 -4.43
C LEU A 40 -8.43 0.48 -4.12
N LEU A 41 -9.17 1.36 -4.79
CA LEU A 41 -10.62 1.47 -4.61
C LEU A 41 -11.37 0.21 -5.06
N ALA A 42 -10.98 -0.37 -6.19
CA ALA A 42 -11.58 -1.61 -6.70
C ALA A 42 -11.36 -2.79 -5.74
N ALA A 43 -10.14 -2.94 -5.22
CA ALA A 43 -9.81 -3.95 -4.22
C ALA A 43 -10.62 -3.77 -2.92
N GLY A 44 -10.86 -2.52 -2.50
CA GLY A 44 -11.73 -2.21 -1.35
C GLY A 44 -13.15 -2.74 -1.53
N ASN A 45 -13.74 -2.56 -2.72
CA ASN A 45 -15.07 -3.08 -3.03
C ASN A 45 -15.13 -4.62 -3.03
N LEU A 46 -14.08 -5.28 -3.54
CA LEU A 46 -13.97 -6.74 -3.47
C LEU A 46 -13.88 -7.23 -2.02
N GLY A 47 -13.13 -6.54 -1.18
CA GLY A 47 -13.06 -6.81 0.26
C GLY A 47 -14.43 -6.72 0.94
N SER A 48 -15.22 -5.68 0.62
CA SER A 48 -16.58 -5.52 1.14
C SER A 48 -17.51 -6.67 0.70
N LEU A 49 -17.41 -7.11 -0.55
CA LEU A 49 -18.20 -8.25 -1.05
C LEU A 49 -17.88 -9.54 -0.29
N ILE A 50 -16.60 -9.81 -0.08
CA ILE A 50 -16.14 -10.98 0.69
C ILE A 50 -16.62 -10.87 2.14
N GLY A 51 -16.39 -9.73 2.80
CA GLY A 51 -16.76 -9.49 4.20
C GLY A 51 -18.26 -9.68 4.49
N THR A 52 -19.11 -9.41 3.51
CA THR A 52 -20.57 -9.61 3.64
C THR A 52 -20.98 -11.09 3.56
N ASN A 53 -20.17 -11.94 2.89
CA ASN A 53 -20.52 -13.34 2.61
C ASN A 53 -19.77 -14.37 3.47
N ILE A 54 -18.79 -13.96 4.28
CA ILE A 54 -17.98 -14.88 5.10
C ILE A 54 -18.66 -15.36 6.39
N PHE A 55 -19.74 -14.70 6.82
CA PHE A 55 -20.51 -15.10 8.00
C PHE A 55 -21.64 -16.05 7.59
N LEU A 56 -21.39 -17.34 7.75
CA LEU A 56 -22.33 -18.41 7.41
C LEU A 56 -23.33 -18.64 8.54
N ASP A 57 -24.64 -18.53 8.26
CA ASP A 57 -25.71 -18.73 9.26
C ASP A 57 -25.65 -20.11 9.95
N ARG A 58 -25.17 -21.14 9.23
CA ARG A 58 -25.01 -22.51 9.74
C ARG A 58 -23.92 -22.67 10.80
N GLU A 59 -23.05 -21.67 10.98
CA GLU A 59 -21.91 -21.69 11.90
C GLU A 59 -22.12 -20.80 13.15
N GLY A 60 -23.34 -20.31 13.35
CA GLY A 60 -23.69 -19.57 14.56
C GLY A 60 -23.60 -20.46 15.81
N PRO A 61 -23.21 -19.92 17.00
CA PRO A 61 -22.95 -18.51 17.30
C PRO A 61 -21.47 -18.08 17.22
N GLN A 62 -20.55 -19.00 16.92
CA GLN A 62 -19.10 -18.75 17.01
C GLN A 62 -18.46 -18.31 15.68
N TYR A 63 -19.09 -18.59 14.53
CA TYR A 63 -18.65 -18.18 13.17
C TYR A 63 -17.14 -18.34 12.90
N PRO A 64 -16.54 -19.51 13.15
CA PRO A 64 -15.10 -19.73 13.03
C PRO A 64 -14.56 -19.39 11.62
N THR A 65 -15.33 -19.66 10.55
CA THR A 65 -14.92 -19.33 9.18
C THR A 65 -14.85 -17.83 8.95
N GLY A 66 -15.82 -17.06 9.45
CA GLY A 66 -15.85 -15.61 9.29
C GLY A 66 -14.65 -14.92 9.96
N TYR A 67 -14.37 -15.28 11.22
CA TYR A 67 -13.21 -14.76 11.94
C TYR A 67 -11.89 -15.26 11.38
N GLY A 68 -11.81 -16.53 10.97
CA GLY A 68 -10.60 -17.10 10.36
C GLY A 68 -10.23 -16.44 9.04
N VAL A 69 -11.20 -16.23 8.15
CA VAL A 69 -10.98 -15.54 6.87
C VAL A 69 -10.60 -14.07 7.11
N SER A 70 -11.26 -13.38 8.05
CA SER A 70 -10.92 -11.99 8.39
C SER A 70 -9.47 -11.86 8.88
N LEU A 71 -9.06 -12.72 9.82
CA LEU A 71 -7.68 -12.76 10.30
C LEU A 71 -6.69 -13.13 9.19
N GLY A 72 -7.03 -14.08 8.33
CA GLY A 72 -6.21 -14.46 7.19
C GLY A 72 -5.94 -13.30 6.22
N ILE A 73 -6.98 -12.53 5.89
CA ILE A 73 -6.87 -11.34 5.03
C ILE A 73 -6.04 -10.26 5.70
N ILE A 74 -6.21 -10.02 7.00
CA ILE A 74 -5.42 -9.05 7.76
C ILE A 74 -3.94 -9.44 7.76
N CYS A 75 -3.63 -10.70 8.08
CA CYS A 75 -2.25 -11.22 8.08
C CYS A 75 -1.62 -11.14 6.68
N LEU A 76 -2.37 -11.50 5.65
CA LEU A 76 -1.90 -11.39 4.26
C LEU A 76 -1.62 -9.93 3.89
N GLY A 77 -2.54 -9.01 4.21
CA GLY A 77 -2.36 -7.58 4.00
C GLY A 77 -1.14 -7.02 4.71
N ALA A 78 -0.95 -7.37 5.99
CA ALA A 78 0.22 -6.98 6.77
C ALA A 78 1.52 -7.53 6.17
N SER A 79 1.53 -8.80 5.75
CA SER A 79 2.70 -9.42 5.12
C SER A 79 3.06 -8.74 3.80
N CYS A 80 2.08 -8.43 2.96
CA CYS A 80 2.29 -7.70 1.71
C CYS A 80 2.83 -6.29 1.95
N ALA A 81 2.30 -5.57 2.96
CA ALA A 81 2.78 -4.25 3.33
C ALA A 81 4.25 -4.28 3.77
N LEU A 82 4.61 -5.21 4.67
CA LEU A 82 5.99 -5.38 5.14
C LEU A 82 6.95 -5.78 4.02
N LEU A 83 6.52 -6.68 3.11
CA LEU A 83 7.32 -7.06 1.95
C LEU A 83 7.54 -5.88 1.00
N MET A 84 6.52 -5.06 0.79
CA MET A 84 6.62 -3.87 -0.05
C MET A 84 7.56 -2.84 0.58
N GLU A 85 7.42 -2.55 1.87
CA GLU A 85 8.32 -1.67 2.63
C GLU A 85 9.77 -2.16 2.55
N PHE A 86 10.01 -3.46 2.75
CA PHE A 86 11.34 -4.05 2.63
C PHE A 86 11.90 -3.94 1.20
N CYS A 87 11.08 -4.19 0.18
CA CYS A 87 11.50 -4.03 -1.22
C CYS A 87 11.87 -2.59 -1.55
N LEU A 88 11.07 -1.62 -1.09
CA LEU A 88 11.32 -0.19 -1.27
C LEU A 88 12.58 0.24 -0.52
N TRP A 89 12.76 -0.22 0.72
CA TRP A 89 13.97 0.02 1.50
C TRP A 89 15.23 -0.54 0.83
N LYS A 90 15.17 -1.79 0.35
CA LYS A 90 16.30 -2.42 -0.37
C LYS A 90 16.62 -1.66 -1.67
N SER A 91 15.60 -1.24 -2.41
CA SER A 91 15.76 -0.43 -3.64
C SER A 91 16.39 0.92 -3.33
N ASN A 92 15.96 1.58 -2.26
CA ASN A 92 16.53 2.85 -1.81
C ASN A 92 17.98 2.69 -1.35
N ASN A 93 18.29 1.65 -0.57
CA ASN A 93 19.65 1.37 -0.10
C ASN A 93 20.61 1.02 -1.25
N ALA A 94 20.16 0.26 -2.26
CA ALA A 94 20.95 -0.04 -3.46
C ALA A 94 21.25 1.22 -4.30
N ARG A 95 20.32 2.19 -4.32
CA ARG A 95 20.49 3.48 -5.02
C ARG A 95 21.35 4.47 -4.21
N ALA A 96 21.29 4.43 -2.89
CA ALA A 96 22.10 5.26 -2.00
C ALA A 96 23.61 4.98 -2.08
N GLN A 97 24.01 3.80 -2.56
CA GLN A 97 25.41 3.44 -2.81
C GLN A 97 26.00 4.08 -4.08
N ARG A 98 25.18 4.77 -4.89
CA ARG A 98 25.65 5.48 -6.08
C ARG A 98 25.87 6.97 -5.77
N SER A 99 27.00 7.52 -6.18
CA SER A 99 27.31 8.93 -5.99
C SER A 99 26.38 9.81 -6.84
N GLU A 100 25.61 10.71 -6.22
CA GLU A 100 24.75 11.67 -6.94
C GLU A 100 25.54 12.52 -7.94
N ALA A 101 26.81 12.83 -7.64
CA ALA A 101 27.69 13.61 -8.49
C ALA A 101 28.01 12.88 -9.81
N GLU A 102 28.23 11.56 -9.77
CA GLU A 102 28.47 10.75 -10.97
C GLU A 102 27.19 10.58 -11.82
N ILE A 103 26.03 10.52 -11.18
CA ILE A 103 24.73 10.37 -11.88
C ILE A 103 24.38 11.68 -12.62
N ARG A 104 24.56 12.85 -11.98
CA ARG A 104 24.32 14.16 -12.59
C ARG A 104 25.35 14.53 -13.67
N GLN A 105 26.53 13.91 -13.68
CA GLN A 105 27.48 14.02 -14.78
C GLN A 105 27.09 13.19 -16.01
N LYS A 106 26.39 12.07 -15.82
CA LYS A 106 26.03 11.14 -16.90
C LYS A 106 24.69 11.43 -17.58
N TYR A 107 23.77 12.08 -16.89
CA TYR A 107 22.41 12.30 -17.38
C TYR A 107 22.01 13.78 -17.25
N SER A 108 21.40 14.31 -18.31
CA SER A 108 20.74 15.62 -18.28
C SER A 108 19.55 15.60 -17.32
N GLN A 109 19.20 16.76 -16.75
CA GLN A 109 18.02 16.91 -15.88
C GLN A 109 16.72 16.47 -16.59
N GLU A 110 16.59 16.76 -17.89
CA GLU A 110 15.44 16.34 -18.69
C GLU A 110 15.37 14.82 -18.90
N GLU A 111 16.53 14.15 -19.03
CA GLU A 111 16.60 12.69 -19.15
C GLU A 111 16.27 12.00 -17.83
N LEU A 112 16.68 12.57 -16.71
CA LEU A 112 16.35 12.09 -15.36
C LEU A 112 14.86 12.20 -15.08
N ASP A 113 14.22 13.30 -15.50
CA ASP A 113 12.78 13.51 -15.37
C ASP A 113 11.99 12.57 -16.29
N ALA A 114 12.48 12.33 -17.52
CA ALA A 114 11.89 11.37 -18.44
C ALA A 114 11.94 9.91 -17.93
N MET A 115 12.99 9.57 -17.15
CA MET A 115 13.13 8.24 -16.54
C MET A 115 12.16 7.99 -15.37
N GLY A 116 11.60 9.03 -14.74
CA GLY A 116 10.63 8.92 -13.63
C GLY A 116 11.12 8.03 -12.49
N GLU A 117 10.39 6.96 -12.16
CA GLU A 117 10.72 5.99 -11.09
C GLU A 117 12.01 5.18 -11.34
N ARG A 118 12.47 5.11 -12.60
CA ARG A 118 13.74 4.46 -12.96
C ARG A 118 14.94 5.37 -12.76
N SER A 119 14.72 6.66 -12.50
CA SER A 119 15.79 7.60 -12.23
C SER A 119 16.62 7.13 -11.03
N PRO A 120 17.96 7.02 -11.15
CA PRO A 120 18.81 6.61 -10.05
C PRO A 120 18.72 7.53 -8.82
N LEU A 121 18.24 8.77 -9.01
CA LEU A 121 18.01 9.77 -7.96
C LEU A 121 16.64 9.67 -7.29
N TYR A 122 15.70 8.90 -7.85
CA TYR A 122 14.35 8.77 -7.26
C TYR A 122 14.41 7.96 -5.96
N LYS A 123 13.95 8.57 -4.87
CA LYS A 123 13.82 7.95 -3.55
C LYS A 123 12.34 7.66 -3.28
N TYR A 124 12.05 6.40 -2.97
CA TYR A 124 10.73 5.98 -2.51
C TYR A 124 10.44 6.57 -1.13
N THR A 125 9.20 7.01 -0.91
CA THR A 125 8.77 7.57 0.38
C THR A 125 8.27 6.41 1.23
N LEU A 126 9.09 6.00 2.20
CA LEU A 126 8.75 4.98 3.19
C LEU A 126 7.79 5.57 4.23
#